data_AF-A0A662U3M3-F1
#
_entry.id   AF-A0A662U3M3-F1
#
_cell.length_a   1.000
_cell.length_b   1.000
_cell.length_c   1.000
_cell.angle_alpha   90.00
_cell.angle_beta   90.00
_cell.angle_gamma   90.00
#
_symmetry.space_group_name_H-M   'P 1'
#
loop_
_entity.id
_entity.type
_entity.pdbx_description
1 polymer ?
#
loop_
_entity_poly.entity_id
_entity_poly.type
_entity_poly.pdbx_seq_one_letter_code
_entity_poly.pdbx_strand_id
1 'polypeptide(L)'
;MSEIDPLFLKYINSQRVRILKYIMLGINDIDDLSHLMLTGKNVIKRHAKLLETIGLLNIKCNTLELNKTPRNLALLYCIGVIDEKDFFKMTYEYILSIIEKCDRRIGAEDVNVYFSGDGGLLIETVGKLDENMRSKIAEKILKELSFTYIHFKQG
;
A
#
# COMPACT_ATOMS: atom_id res chain seq x y z
N MET A 1 14.61 -11.29 0.88
CA MET A 1 13.25 -11.63 0.42
C MET A 1 12.40 -11.93 1.63
N SER A 2 11.39 -11.12 1.95
CA SER A 2 10.36 -11.53 2.89
C SER A 2 9.23 -12.15 2.08
N GLU A 3 9.34 -13.45 1.79
CA GLU A 3 8.19 -14.23 1.34
C GLU A 3 7.04 -13.97 2.32
N ILE A 4 5.84 -13.79 1.80
CA ILE A 4 4.66 -13.64 2.65
C ILE A 4 4.46 -14.99 3.35
N ASP A 5 4.95 -15.13 4.58
CA ASP A 5 4.77 -16.34 5.40
C ASP A 5 3.28 -16.73 5.42
N PRO A 6 2.85 -17.79 4.71
CA PRO A 6 1.43 -18.12 4.55
C PRO A 6 0.71 -18.33 5.88
N LEU A 7 1.46 -18.61 6.96
CA LEU A 7 0.92 -18.70 8.31
C LEU A 7 0.26 -17.40 8.78
N PHE A 8 0.51 -16.25 8.15
CA PHE A 8 -0.19 -15.01 8.48
C PHE A 8 -1.70 -15.12 8.19
N LEU A 9 -2.12 -15.91 7.19
CA LEU A 9 -3.54 -16.07 6.82
C LEU A 9 -4.36 -16.68 7.95
N LYS A 10 -3.76 -17.47 8.85
CA LYS A 10 -4.45 -17.99 10.03
C LYS A 10 -4.94 -16.88 10.98
N TYR A 11 -4.34 -15.70 10.89
CA TYR A 11 -4.76 -14.51 11.63
C TYR A 11 -5.78 -13.66 10.88
N ILE A 12 -6.12 -13.98 9.63
CA ILE A 12 -7.15 -13.28 8.86
C ILE A 12 -8.45 -14.10 8.93
N ASN A 13 -9.49 -13.51 9.51
CA ASN A 13 -10.83 -14.10 9.55
C ASN A 13 -11.86 -13.09 9.02
N SER A 14 -13.11 -13.53 8.87
CA SER A 14 -14.20 -12.71 8.33
C SER A 14 -14.40 -11.38 9.08
N GLN A 15 -14.28 -11.38 10.40
CA GLN A 15 -14.39 -10.15 11.20
C GLN A 15 -13.25 -9.16 10.94
N ARG A 16 -12.01 -9.64 10.85
CA ARG A 16 -10.85 -8.78 10.54
C ARG A 16 -10.90 -8.26 9.11
N VAL A 17 -11.31 -9.09 8.14
CA VAL A 17 -11.56 -8.64 6.77
C VAL A 17 -12.61 -7.54 6.76
N ARG A 18 -13.71 -7.70 7.53
CA ARG A 18 -14.76 -6.68 7.63
C ARG A 18 -14.26 -5.37 8.25
N ILE A 19 -13.42 -5.43 9.29
CA ILE A 19 -12.75 -4.24 9.85
C ILE A 19 -11.91 -3.53 8.78
N LEU A 20 -11.06 -4.27 8.07
CA LEU A 20 -10.19 -3.71 7.02
C LEU A 20 -11.01 -3.05 5.89
N LYS A 21 -12.14 -3.66 5.50
CA LYS A 21 -13.09 -3.06 4.53
C LYS A 21 -13.68 -1.75 5.02
N TYR A 22 -14.10 -1.67 6.27
CA TYR A 22 -14.61 -0.40 6.83
C TYR A 22 -13.53 0.69 6.86
N ILE A 23 -12.30 0.33 7.24
CA ILE A 23 -11.18 1.29 7.24
C ILE A 23 -10.88 1.78 5.81
N MET A 24 -10.95 0.90 4.81
CA MET A 24 -10.84 1.28 3.39
C MET A 24 -11.93 2.25 2.94
N LEU A 25 -13.13 2.16 3.51
CA LEU A 25 -14.24 3.11 3.29
C LEU A 25 -14.11 4.40 4.11
N GLY A 26 -13.01 4.57 4.86
CA GLY A 26 -12.75 5.76 5.68
C GLY A 26 -13.27 5.68 7.11
N ILE A 27 -13.87 4.55 7.52
CA ILE A 27 -14.35 4.33 8.88
C ILE A 27 -13.21 3.75 9.71
N ASN A 28 -12.46 4.65 10.34
CA ASN A 28 -11.22 4.32 11.05
C ASN A 28 -11.31 4.49 12.57
N ASP A 29 -12.38 5.06 13.11
CA ASP A 29 -12.59 5.17 14.55
C ASP A 29 -13.13 3.85 15.16
N ILE A 30 -12.58 3.44 16.30
CA ILE A 30 -12.95 2.20 16.98
C ILE A 30 -14.41 2.22 17.46
N ASP A 31 -14.94 3.39 17.84
CA ASP A 31 -16.32 3.52 18.29
C ASP A 31 -17.29 3.34 17.12
N ASP A 32 -17.00 3.98 15.98
CA ASP A 32 -17.78 3.83 14.75
C ASP A 32 -17.78 2.37 14.26
N LEU A 33 -16.61 1.73 14.26
CA LEU A 33 -16.48 0.31 13.93
C LEU A 33 -17.28 -0.56 14.90
N SER A 34 -17.24 -0.26 16.20
CA SER A 34 -17.98 -0.98 17.23
C SER A 34 -19.49 -0.90 16.97
N HIS A 35 -20.00 0.29 16.65
CA HIS A 35 -21.40 0.52 16.33
C HIS A 35 -21.83 -0.18 15.04
N LEU A 36 -21.09 0.00 13.94
CA LEU A 36 -21.46 -0.55 12.62
C LEU A 36 -21.34 -2.08 12.56
N MET A 37 -20.43 -2.66 13.34
CA MET A 37 -20.25 -4.11 13.42
C MET A 37 -21.09 -4.77 14.50
N LEU A 38 -21.85 -4.00 15.30
CA LEU A 38 -22.58 -4.50 16.47
C LEU A 38 -21.69 -5.37 17.38
N THR A 39 -20.45 -4.91 17.57
CA THR A 39 -19.38 -5.67 18.24
C THR A 39 -18.76 -4.80 19.32
N GLY A 40 -18.58 -5.32 20.53
CA GLY A 40 -18.05 -4.52 21.64
C GLY A 40 -16.66 -3.91 21.34
N LYS A 41 -16.42 -2.68 21.79
CA LYS A 41 -15.16 -1.93 21.58
C LYS A 41 -13.90 -2.73 21.92
N ASN A 42 -13.94 -3.52 23.00
CA ASN A 42 -12.83 -4.37 23.42
C ASN A 42 -12.51 -5.49 22.42
N VAL A 43 -13.53 -6.01 21.72
CA VAL A 43 -13.35 -7.01 20.67
C VAL A 43 -12.72 -6.36 19.43
N ILE A 44 -13.21 -5.18 19.02
CA ILE A 44 -12.59 -4.40 17.94
C ILE A 44 -11.11 -4.12 18.25
N LYS A 45 -10.79 -3.64 19.46
CA LYS A 45 -9.41 -3.41 19.92
C LYS A 45 -8.54 -4.67 19.85
N ARG A 46 -9.08 -5.83 20.23
CA ARG A 46 -8.35 -7.11 20.12
C ARG A 46 -8.05 -7.48 18.66
N HIS A 47 -9.03 -7.32 17.76
CA HIS A 47 -8.79 -7.56 16.33
C HIS A 47 -7.79 -6.57 15.74
N ALA A 48 -7.92 -5.28 16.06
CA ALA A 48 -6.99 -4.25 15.62
C ALA A 48 -5.56 -4.54 16.09
N LYS A 49 -5.37 -4.93 17.36
CA LYS A 49 -4.04 -5.26 17.89
C LYS A 49 -3.39 -6.46 17.21
N LEU A 50 -4.19 -7.46 16.83
CA LEU A 50 -3.70 -8.59 16.04
C LEU A 50 -3.29 -8.16 14.63
N LEU A 51 -4.09 -7.31 13.98
CA LEU A 51 -3.78 -6.73 12.66
C LEU A 51 -2.54 -5.83 12.70
N GLU A 52 -2.33 -5.11 13.80
CA GLU A 52 -1.11 -4.32 14.06
C GLU A 52 0.11 -5.22 14.26
N THR A 53 -0.03 -6.32 15.00
CA THR A 53 1.07 -7.29 15.22
C THR A 53 1.59 -7.87 13.92
N ILE A 54 0.73 -8.08 12.93
CA ILE A 54 1.13 -8.56 11.59
C ILE A 54 1.49 -7.42 10.61
N GLY A 55 1.44 -6.16 11.07
CA GLY A 55 1.88 -4.98 10.33
C GLY A 55 0.86 -4.42 9.33
N LEU A 56 -0.41 -4.82 9.39
CA LEU A 56 -1.46 -4.32 8.47
C LEU A 56 -2.08 -3.00 8.91
N LEU A 57 -2.11 -2.74 10.22
CA LEU A 57 -2.66 -1.53 10.81
C LEU A 57 -1.65 -0.87 11.74
N ASN A 58 -1.79 0.44 11.94
CA ASN A 58 -1.22 1.17 13.05
C ASN A 58 -2.37 1.69 13.92
N ILE A 59 -2.25 1.56 15.24
CA ILE A 59 -3.24 2.06 16.18
C ILE A 59 -2.76 3.39 16.77
N LYS A 60 -3.53 4.46 16.55
CA LYS A 60 -3.27 5.79 17.11
C LYS A 60 -4.45 6.19 18.00
N CYS A 61 -4.31 5.96 19.31
CA CYS A 61 -5.36 6.19 20.30
C CYS A 61 -6.65 5.41 19.96
N ASN A 62 -7.65 6.09 19.37
CA ASN A 62 -8.93 5.51 18.97
C ASN A 62 -9.07 5.31 17.46
N THR A 63 -8.07 5.71 16.67
CA THR A 63 -8.09 5.66 15.21
C THR A 63 -7.17 4.55 14.70
N LEU A 64 -7.65 3.83 13.69
CA LEU A 64 -6.96 2.74 13.00
C LEU A 64 -6.51 3.19 11.62
N GLU A 65 -5.22 3.09 11.32
CA GLU A 65 -4.66 3.49 10.03
C GLU A 65 -4.11 2.29 9.28
N LEU A 66 -4.47 2.13 8.00
CA LEU A 66 -3.90 1.09 7.14
C LEU A 66 -2.44 1.38 6.83
N ASN A 67 -1.59 0.37 7.03
CA ASN A 67 -0.22 0.42 6.58
C ASN A 67 -0.14 0.03 5.09
N LYS A 68 -0.07 1.03 4.20
CA LYS A 68 -0.12 0.85 2.73
C LYS A 68 1.23 0.51 2.09
N THR A 69 1.98 -0.42 2.68
CA THR A 69 3.19 -0.97 2.02
C THR A 69 2.79 -1.88 0.86
N PRO A 70 3.65 -2.07 -0.17
CA PRO A 70 3.30 -2.91 -1.31
C PRO A 70 2.91 -4.34 -0.94
N ARG A 71 3.64 -4.93 0.02
CA ARG A 71 3.31 -6.24 0.59
C ARG A 71 1.87 -6.28 1.15
N ASN A 72 1.48 -5.23 1.89
CA ASN A 72 0.17 -5.16 2.48
C ASN A 72 -0.92 -4.88 1.44
N LEU A 73 -0.64 -4.09 0.39
CA LEU A 73 -1.58 -3.89 -0.71
C LEU A 73 -1.87 -5.21 -1.44
N ALA A 74 -0.84 -6.00 -1.73
CA ALA A 74 -1.01 -7.32 -2.35
C ALA A 74 -1.86 -8.24 -1.46
N LEU A 75 -1.59 -8.22 -0.15
CA LEU A 75 -2.35 -8.99 0.83
C LEU A 75 -3.83 -8.56 0.88
N LEU A 76 -4.10 -7.25 0.95
CA LEU A 76 -5.46 -6.69 0.96
C LEU A 76 -6.24 -7.09 -0.29
N TYR A 77 -5.57 -7.11 -1.45
CA TYR A 77 -6.13 -7.59 -2.71
C TYR A 77 -6.45 -9.10 -2.63
N CYS A 78 -5.49 -9.92 -2.19
CA CYS A 78 -5.68 -11.38 -2.05
C CYS A 78 -6.84 -11.76 -1.11
N ILE A 79 -7.07 -11.00 -0.03
CA ILE A 79 -8.17 -11.26 0.91
C ILE A 79 -9.49 -10.56 0.52
N GLY A 80 -9.53 -9.91 -0.65
CA GLY A 80 -10.70 -9.25 -1.21
C GLY A 80 -11.18 -8.03 -0.43
N VAL A 81 -10.26 -7.31 0.23
CA VAL A 81 -10.53 -6.01 0.88
C VAL A 81 -10.51 -4.88 -0.15
N ILE A 82 -9.58 -4.93 -1.10
CA ILE A 82 -9.50 -3.98 -2.23
C ILE A 82 -9.67 -4.72 -3.55
N ASP A 83 -10.15 -4.02 -4.57
CA ASP A 83 -10.23 -4.55 -5.92
C ASP A 83 -8.94 -4.27 -6.72
N GLU A 84 -8.92 -4.73 -7.97
CA GLU A 84 -7.77 -4.57 -8.88
C GLU A 84 -7.48 -3.09 -9.16
N LYS A 85 -8.53 -2.28 -9.34
CA LYS A 85 -8.41 -0.85 -9.62
C LYS A 85 -7.78 -0.12 -8.43
N ASP A 86 -8.24 -0.40 -7.22
CA ASP A 86 -7.70 0.15 -5.99
C ASP A 86 -6.26 -0.30 -5.75
N PHE A 87 -5.93 -1.57 -6.05
CA PHE A 87 -4.58 -2.09 -5.93
C PHE A 87 -3.59 -1.32 -6.83
N PHE A 88 -3.91 -1.15 -8.11
CA PHE A 88 -3.05 -0.38 -9.03
C PHE A 88 -2.95 1.09 -8.64
N LYS A 89 -4.07 1.71 -8.25
CA LYS A 89 -4.09 3.11 -7.78
C LYS A 89 -3.18 3.32 -6.57
N MET A 90 -3.28 2.46 -5.55
CA MET A 90 -2.46 2.60 -4.35
C MET A 90 -0.99 2.26 -4.59
N THR A 91 -0.71 1.31 -5.48
CA THR A 91 0.66 1.00 -5.90
C THR A 91 1.28 2.18 -6.65
N TYR A 92 0.50 2.83 -7.51
CA TYR A 92 0.89 4.06 -8.19
C TYR A 92 1.21 5.19 -7.19
N GLU A 93 0.31 5.45 -6.24
CA GLU A 93 0.53 6.45 -5.16
C GLU A 93 1.82 6.14 -4.36
N TYR A 94 2.10 4.87 -4.10
CA TYR A 94 3.33 4.45 -3.42
C TYR A 94 4.58 4.76 -4.24
N ILE A 95 4.58 4.45 -5.55
CA ILE A 95 5.67 4.76 -6.48
C ILE A 95 5.92 6.26 -6.55
N LEU A 96 4.87 7.08 -6.68
CA LEU A 96 4.98 8.54 -6.64
C LEU A 96 5.63 9.01 -5.34
N SER A 97 5.23 8.46 -4.20
CA SER A 97 5.84 8.82 -2.92
C SER A 97 7.35 8.50 -2.85
N ILE A 98 7.82 7.46 -3.55
CA ILE A 98 9.26 7.15 -3.65
C ILE A 98 9.95 8.23 -4.50
N ILE A 99 9.35 8.62 -5.62
CA ILE A 99 9.89 9.62 -6.55
C ILE A 99 9.99 10.98 -5.84
N GLU A 100 8.94 11.44 -5.18
CA GLU A 100 8.92 12.70 -4.42
C GLU A 100 9.96 12.72 -3.28
N LYS A 101 10.19 11.58 -2.62
CA LYS A 101 11.25 11.44 -1.61
C LYS A 101 12.66 11.50 -2.20
N CYS A 102 12.82 11.21 -3.49
CA CYS A 102 14.09 11.33 -4.21
C CYS A 102 14.31 12.75 -4.74
N ASP A 103 13.28 13.38 -5.30
CA ASP A 103 13.29 14.77 -5.74
C ASP A 103 11.94 15.45 -5.46
N ARG A 104 11.93 16.41 -4.53
CA ARG A 104 10.74 17.17 -4.14
C ARG A 104 10.24 18.15 -5.21
N ARG A 105 11.01 18.35 -6.29
CA ARG A 105 10.66 19.25 -7.39
C ARG A 105 9.75 18.59 -8.43
N ILE A 106 9.63 17.28 -8.39
CA ILE A 106 8.79 16.52 -9.31
C ILE A 106 7.41 16.37 -8.68
N GLY A 107 6.41 17.00 -9.30
CA GLY A 107 5.02 16.82 -8.91
C GLY A 107 4.46 15.48 -9.41
N ALA A 108 3.34 15.06 -8.83
CA ALA A 108 2.62 13.86 -9.29
C ALA A 108 2.10 14.02 -10.73
N GLU A 109 1.81 15.25 -11.13
CA GLU A 109 1.39 15.67 -12.47
C GLU A 109 2.50 15.53 -13.53
N ASP A 110 3.76 15.51 -13.10
CA ASP A 110 4.91 15.44 -14.00
C ASP A 110 5.35 14.00 -14.26
N VAL A 111 4.65 13.00 -13.70
CA VAL A 111 5.05 11.60 -13.76
C VAL A 111 3.90 10.73 -14.26
N ASN A 112 4.13 10.00 -15.35
CA ASN A 112 3.26 8.90 -15.75
C ASN A 112 3.96 7.57 -15.48
N VAL A 113 3.22 6.62 -14.93
CA VAL A 113 3.75 5.28 -14.62
C VAL A 113 2.91 4.24 -15.35
N TYR A 114 3.57 3.36 -16.10
CA TYR A 114 2.95 2.28 -16.85
C TYR A 114 3.51 0.94 -16.38
N PHE A 115 2.60 0.03 -16.04
CA PHE A 115 2.95 -1.34 -15.66
C PHE A 115 3.06 -2.20 -16.94
N SER A 116 4.22 -2.83 -17.13
CA SER A 116 4.44 -3.74 -18.25
C SER A 116 4.00 -5.16 -17.88
N GLY A 117 3.42 -5.88 -18.85
CA GLY A 117 2.90 -7.24 -18.66
C GLY A 117 3.97 -8.29 -18.34
N ASP A 118 5.25 -7.98 -18.59
CA ASP A 118 6.42 -8.80 -18.27
C ASP A 118 7.05 -8.49 -16.89
N GLY A 119 6.37 -7.69 -16.07
CA GLY A 119 6.84 -7.29 -14.74
C GLY A 119 7.80 -6.11 -14.75
N GLY A 120 7.93 -5.40 -15.87
CA GLY A 120 8.62 -4.12 -15.96
C GLY A 120 7.78 -2.92 -15.52
N LEU A 121 8.44 -1.80 -15.21
CA LEU A 121 7.82 -0.51 -14.95
C LEU A 121 8.39 0.54 -15.91
N LEU A 122 7.54 1.25 -16.64
CA LEU A 122 7.92 2.42 -17.43
C LEU A 122 7.51 3.70 -16.70
N ILE A 123 8.46 4.60 -16.49
CA ILE A 123 8.24 5.90 -15.87
C ILE A 123 8.52 6.98 -16.93
N GLU A 124 7.51 7.77 -17.26
CA GLU A 124 7.64 8.95 -18.11
C GLU A 124 7.62 10.21 -17.25
N THR A 125 8.53 11.14 -17.48
CA THR A 125 8.58 12.41 -16.75
C THR A 125 8.52 13.62 -17.66
N VAL A 126 7.74 14.64 -17.26
CA VAL A 126 7.65 15.95 -17.92
C VAL A 126 8.88 16.77 -17.51
N GLY A 127 10.04 16.41 -18.05
CA GLY A 127 11.31 17.08 -17.76
C GLY A 127 12.50 16.14 -17.71
N LYS A 128 13.70 16.72 -17.82
CA LYS A 128 14.95 15.97 -17.73
C LYS A 128 15.28 15.65 -16.29
N LEU A 129 15.10 14.39 -15.92
CA LEU A 129 15.78 13.80 -14.76
C LEU A 129 17.23 13.49 -15.10
N ASP A 130 18.15 13.94 -14.25
CA ASP A 130 19.56 13.54 -14.34
C ASP A 130 19.71 12.02 -14.12
N GLU A 131 20.79 11.46 -14.65
CA GLU A 131 21.03 10.01 -14.63
C GLU A 131 21.22 9.45 -13.22
N ASN A 132 21.83 10.22 -12.31
CA ASN A 132 21.97 9.83 -10.91
C ASN A 132 20.60 9.74 -10.23
N MET A 133 19.71 10.68 -10.49
CA MET A 133 18.37 10.69 -9.93
C MET A 133 17.53 9.52 -10.45
N ARG A 134 17.58 9.25 -11.76
CA ARG A 134 16.92 8.08 -12.36
C ARG A 134 17.40 6.78 -11.74
N SER A 135 18.71 6.62 -11.59
CA SER A 135 19.32 5.43 -10.98
C SER A 135 18.87 5.27 -9.53
N LYS A 136 18.90 6.35 -8.73
CA LYS A 136 18.46 6.36 -7.34
C LYS A 136 16.98 6.02 -7.17
N ILE A 137 16.12 6.55 -8.05
CA ILE A 137 14.69 6.22 -8.06
C ILE A 137 14.51 4.75 -8.42
N ALA A 138 15.15 4.27 -9.49
CA ALA A 138 15.04 2.88 -9.92
C ALA A 138 15.49 1.90 -8.82
N GLU A 139 16.65 2.13 -8.21
CA GLU A 139 17.17 1.30 -7.13
C GLU A 139 16.18 1.19 -5.96
N LYS A 140 15.57 2.32 -5.54
CA LYS A 140 14.57 2.30 -4.47
C LYS A 140 13.32 1.53 -4.86
N ILE A 141 12.77 1.76 -6.05
CA ILE A 141 11.57 1.07 -6.51
C ILE A 141 11.85 -0.43 -6.64
N LEU A 142 12.95 -0.85 -7.28
CA LEU A 142 13.32 -2.25 -7.42
C LEU A 142 13.47 -2.92 -6.05
N LYS A 143 14.11 -2.24 -5.09
CA LYS A 143 14.31 -2.74 -3.73
C LYS A 143 13.00 -2.93 -2.96
N GLU A 144 12.03 -2.03 -3.13
CA GLU A 144 10.78 -2.03 -2.35
C GLU A 144 9.64 -2.81 -3.02
N LEU A 145 9.59 -2.83 -4.35
CA LEU A 145 8.47 -3.37 -5.13
C LEU A 145 8.83 -4.62 -5.94
N SER A 146 10.12 -4.97 -6.05
CA SER A 146 10.59 -6.19 -6.74
C SER A 146 10.14 -6.32 -8.21
N PHE A 147 10.00 -5.20 -8.94
CA PHE A 147 9.85 -5.23 -10.40
C PHE A 147 11.08 -5.85 -11.07
N THR A 148 10.91 -6.41 -12.26
CA THR A 148 12.00 -7.04 -13.02
C THR A 148 13.00 -5.99 -13.51
N TYR A 149 12.50 -4.86 -14.01
CA TYR A 149 13.29 -3.74 -14.48
C TYR A 149 12.46 -2.45 -14.45
N ILE A 150 13.17 -1.32 -14.53
CA ILE A 150 12.56 0.01 -14.63
C ILE A 150 13.16 0.73 -15.81
N HIS A 151 12.30 1.26 -16.68
CA HIS A 151 12.70 2.08 -17.81
C HIS A 151 12.22 3.51 -17.61
N PHE A 152 13.09 4.49 -17.87
CA PHE A 152 12.72 5.89 -17.90
C PHE A 152 12.65 6.37 -19.33
N LYS A 153 11.53 6.99 -19.69
CA LYS A 153 11.38 7.71 -20.95
C LYS A 153 11.19 9.20 -20.65
N GLN A 154 11.94 10.03 -21.35
CA GLN A 154 11.80 11.48 -21.24
C GLN A 154 10.76 11.95 -22.26
N GLY A 155 9.80 12.73 -21.80
CA GLY A 155 8.89 13.50 -22.65
C GLY A 155 9.57 14.73 -23.25
#